data_AF-A0AAJ1JAA9-F1
#
_entry.id   AF-A0AAJ1JAA9-F1
#
_cell.length_a   1.000
_cell.length_b   1.000
_cell.length_c   1.000
_cell.angle_alpha   90.00
_cell.angle_beta   90.00
_cell.angle_gamma   90.00
#
_symmetry.space_group_name_H-M   'P 1'
#
loop_
_entity.id
_entity.type
_entity.pdbx_description
1 polymer ?
#
loop_
_entity_poly.entity_id
_entity_poly.type
_entity_poly.pdbx_seq_one_letter_code
_entity_poly.pdbx_strand_id
1 'polypeptide(L)'
;MKLWTERGAANHSKMLETDQAWNYFDDLTEFYFTRRDAITTEAELLSNPAKLRSMLSVYAENVERLEGENKTLSTTVDSLEKHFTKGMTIPAFCKSLNGVNTAKIMGWAMERNWLYNERKDPEKKPRWRVASYARDRYLTEEENKVKPHGQDEFVTRTAVLLERGCHRLYALYMKGELPMKKTWNGEYHHDKAIYTPEVKS
;
A
#
# COMPACT_ATOMS: atom_id res chain seq x y z
N MET A 1 -12.40 39.29 -1.57
CA MET A 1 -11.28 38.36 -1.38
C MET A 1 -10.36 38.49 -2.59
N LYS A 2 -9.21 39.18 -2.48
CA LYS A 2 -8.28 39.35 -3.60
C LYS A 2 -7.46 38.06 -3.73
N LEU A 3 -7.68 37.28 -4.80
CA LEU A 3 -6.79 36.17 -5.14
C LEU A 3 -5.42 36.77 -5.48
N TRP A 4 -4.41 36.39 -4.72
CA TRP A 4 -3.03 36.75 -5.05
C TRP A 4 -2.59 35.89 -6.24
N THR A 5 -2.04 36.52 -7.27
CA THR A 5 -1.35 35.79 -8.35
C THR A 5 -0.08 35.14 -7.80
N GLU A 6 0.46 34.11 -8.46
CA GLU A 6 1.71 33.44 -8.03
C GLU A 6 2.86 34.44 -7.79
N ARG A 7 2.95 35.46 -8.65
CA ARG A 7 3.90 36.58 -8.52
C ARG A 7 3.61 37.46 -7.30
N GLY A 8 2.35 37.64 -6.94
CA GLY A 8 1.95 38.34 -5.72
C GLY A 8 2.35 37.57 -4.46
N ALA A 9 2.08 36.27 -4.41
CA ALA A 9 2.44 35.41 -3.27
C ALA A 9 3.97 35.34 -3.08
N ALA A 10 4.74 35.23 -4.17
CA ALA A 10 6.19 35.28 -4.14
C ALA A 10 6.73 36.61 -3.60
N ASN A 11 6.16 37.75 -4.02
CA ASN A 11 6.56 39.05 -3.48
C ASN A 11 6.19 39.22 -1.99
N HIS A 12 5.10 38.61 -1.53
CA HIS A 12 4.70 38.65 -0.13
C HIS A 12 5.57 37.76 0.77
N SER A 13 6.03 36.61 0.25
CA SER A 13 6.96 35.72 0.98
C SER A 13 8.28 36.42 1.34
N LYS A 14 8.79 37.32 0.48
CA LYS A 14 10.02 38.09 0.74
C LYS A 14 9.94 39.03 1.95
N MET A 15 8.74 39.34 2.44
CA MET A 15 8.52 40.23 3.59
C MET A 15 8.26 39.46 4.89
N LEU A 16 8.12 38.15 4.81
CA LEU A 16 7.86 37.29 5.97
C LEU A 16 9.16 36.57 6.31
N GLU A 17 9.78 36.89 7.45
CA GLU A 17 11.01 36.23 7.93
C GLU A 17 10.73 34.84 8.54
N THR A 18 9.86 34.04 7.90
CA THR A 18 9.51 32.70 8.36
C THR A 18 10.25 31.63 7.56
N ASP A 19 10.58 30.50 8.20
CA ASP A 19 11.30 29.39 7.55
C ASP A 19 10.57 28.88 6.30
N GLN A 20 9.24 28.89 6.31
CA GLN A 20 8.42 28.48 5.16
C GLN A 20 8.51 29.47 3.98
N ALA A 21 8.63 30.77 4.28
CA ALA A 21 8.79 31.79 3.25
C ALA A 21 10.19 31.74 2.61
N TRP A 22 11.22 31.45 3.40
CA TRP A 22 12.58 31.19 2.91
C TRP A 22 12.64 29.96 2.01
N ASN A 23 12.05 28.83 2.41
CA ASN A 23 12.00 27.62 1.56
C ASN A 23 11.29 27.89 0.22
N TYR A 24 10.17 28.60 0.23
CA TYR A 24 9.45 28.94 -1.00
C TYR A 24 10.26 29.88 -1.91
N PHE A 25 10.99 30.83 -1.31
CA PHE A 25 11.90 31.69 -2.06
C PHE A 25 13.04 30.88 -2.67
N ASP A 26 13.67 29.98 -1.92
CA ASP A 26 14.75 29.11 -2.42
C ASP A 26 14.28 28.22 -3.58
N ASP A 27 13.10 27.61 -3.46
CA ASP A 27 12.49 26.80 -4.52
C ASP A 27 12.26 27.61 -5.82
N LEU A 28 11.72 28.83 -5.69
CA LEU A 28 11.50 29.71 -6.85
C LEU A 28 12.81 30.17 -7.48
N THR A 29 13.83 30.42 -6.65
CA THR A 29 15.15 30.88 -7.06
C THR A 29 15.89 29.76 -7.78
N GLU A 30 15.90 28.55 -7.22
CA GLU A 30 16.45 27.35 -7.85
C GLU A 30 15.74 27.07 -9.19
N PHE A 31 14.42 27.15 -9.24
CA PHE A 31 13.68 26.94 -10.47
C PHE A 31 14.01 27.98 -11.55
N TYR A 32 14.03 29.27 -11.18
CA TYR A 32 14.29 30.38 -12.11
C TYR A 32 15.70 30.30 -12.72
N PHE A 33 16.72 29.99 -11.91
CA PHE A 33 18.12 29.99 -12.37
C PHE A 33 18.57 28.65 -12.96
N THR A 34 17.96 27.52 -12.59
CA THR A 34 18.49 26.20 -12.95
C THR A 34 17.60 25.41 -13.90
N ARG A 35 16.28 25.63 -13.89
CA ARG A 35 15.32 24.78 -14.65
C ARG A 35 14.49 25.52 -15.67
N ARG A 36 14.50 26.86 -15.69
CA ARG A 36 13.71 27.66 -16.63
C ARG A 36 14.03 27.33 -18.10
N ASP A 37 15.31 27.13 -18.41
CA ASP A 37 15.76 26.82 -19.78
C ASP A 37 15.55 25.35 -20.18
N ALA A 38 15.23 24.47 -19.22
CA ALA A 38 14.92 23.08 -19.48
C ALA A 38 13.44 22.87 -19.89
N ILE A 39 12.60 23.90 -19.74
CA ILE A 39 11.19 23.85 -20.13
C ILE A 39 11.10 24.11 -21.63
N THR A 40 10.79 23.07 -22.39
CA THR A 40 10.55 23.25 -23.83
C THR A 40 9.30 24.10 -24.01
N THR A 41 9.44 25.25 -24.66
CA THR A 41 8.31 26.16 -24.89
C THR A 41 7.36 25.59 -25.94
N GLU A 42 6.09 26.00 -25.90
CA GLU A 42 5.08 25.57 -26.88
C GLU A 42 5.49 25.93 -28.31
N ALA A 43 6.13 27.09 -28.50
CA ALA A 43 6.69 27.51 -29.79
C ALA A 43 7.85 26.62 -30.27
N GLU A 44 8.71 26.15 -29.35
CA GLU A 44 9.82 25.24 -29.67
C GLU A 44 9.32 23.82 -30.03
N LEU A 45 8.24 23.36 -29.37
CA LEU A 45 7.59 22.09 -29.70
C LEU A 45 6.90 22.12 -31.06
N LEU A 46 6.20 23.22 -31.37
CA LEU A 46 5.51 23.39 -32.65
C LEU A 46 6.48 23.59 -33.82
N SER A 47 7.65 24.19 -33.56
CA SER A 47 8.71 24.38 -34.57
C SER A 47 9.57 23.13 -34.78
N ASN A 48 9.53 22.15 -33.86
CA ASN A 48 10.21 20.87 -33.99
C ASN A 48 9.23 19.68 -33.96
N PRO A 49 8.60 19.35 -35.10
CA PRO A 49 7.59 18.29 -35.17
C PRO A 49 8.14 16.90 -34.82
N ALA A 50 9.45 16.66 -35.00
CA ALA A 50 10.08 15.39 -34.62
C ALA A 50 10.17 15.22 -33.09
N LYS A 51 10.56 16.28 -32.37
CA LYS A 51 10.60 16.31 -30.89
C LYS A 51 9.20 16.12 -30.32
N LEU A 52 8.20 16.84 -30.84
CA LEU A 52 6.80 16.69 -30.44
C LEU A 52 6.29 15.25 -30.62
N ARG A 53 6.55 14.63 -31.79
CA ARG A 53 6.14 13.25 -32.07
C ARG A 53 6.79 12.25 -31.11
N SER A 54 8.07 12.41 -30.79
CA SER A 54 8.76 11.54 -29.85
C SER A 54 8.15 11.61 -28.44
N MET A 55 7.85 12.81 -27.94
CA MET A 55 7.21 12.97 -26.63
C MET A 55 5.79 12.43 -26.61
N LEU A 56 5.03 12.61 -27.70
CA LEU A 56 3.68 12.07 -27.81
C LEU A 56 3.68 10.54 -27.82
N SER A 57 4.66 9.91 -28.47
CA SER A 57 4.84 8.45 -28.44
C SER A 57 5.10 7.96 -27.03
N VAL A 58 6.07 8.57 -26.33
CA VAL A 58 6.39 8.22 -24.93
C VAL A 58 5.20 8.46 -24.02
N TYR A 59 4.43 9.52 -24.24
CA TYR A 59 3.21 9.78 -23.48
C TYR A 59 2.15 8.71 -23.74
N ALA A 60 1.90 8.36 -25.01
CA ALA A 60 0.94 7.33 -25.38
C ALA A 60 1.32 5.96 -24.80
N GLU A 61 2.59 5.57 -24.89
CA GLU A 61 3.11 4.34 -24.28
C GLU A 61 2.92 4.32 -22.76
N ASN A 62 3.14 5.46 -22.09
CA ASN A 62 2.92 5.58 -20.66
C ASN A 62 1.43 5.49 -20.30
N VAL A 63 0.56 6.11 -21.08
CA VAL A 63 -0.89 6.02 -20.88
C VAL A 63 -1.36 4.58 -21.04
N GLU A 64 -0.95 3.89 -22.11
CA GLU A 64 -1.30 2.48 -22.33
C GLU A 64 -0.79 1.58 -21.20
N ARG A 65 0.44 1.79 -20.74
CA ARG A 65 0.99 1.08 -19.59
C ARG A 65 0.17 1.34 -18.32
N LEU A 66 -0.15 2.59 -18.02
CA LEU A 66 -0.95 2.96 -16.85
C LEU A 66 -2.37 2.40 -16.92
N GLU A 67 -2.99 2.38 -18.10
CA GLU A 67 -4.29 1.76 -18.33
C GLU A 67 -4.24 0.24 -18.13
N GLY A 68 -3.18 -0.42 -18.61
CA GLY A 68 -2.92 -1.84 -18.35
C GLY A 68 -2.78 -2.14 -16.86
N GLU A 69 -1.97 -1.36 -16.14
CA GLU A 69 -1.81 -1.48 -14.68
C GLU A 69 -3.13 -1.26 -13.94
N ASN A 70 -3.91 -0.25 -14.32
CA ASN A 70 -5.23 0.02 -13.75
C ASN A 70 -6.22 -1.12 -14.00
N LYS A 71 -6.21 -1.69 -15.21
CA LYS A 71 -7.07 -2.83 -15.55
C LYS A 71 -6.70 -4.06 -14.72
N THR A 72 -5.42 -4.36 -14.57
CA THR A 72 -4.95 -5.43 -13.67
C THR A 72 -5.40 -5.16 -12.24
N LEU A 73 -5.18 -3.95 -11.72
CA LEU A 73 -5.65 -3.56 -10.38
C LEU A 73 -7.17 -3.75 -10.23
N SER A 74 -7.97 -3.29 -11.18
CA SER A 74 -9.43 -3.44 -11.18
C SER A 74 -9.85 -4.92 -11.10
N THR A 75 -9.26 -5.77 -11.95
CA THR A 75 -9.56 -7.22 -11.92
C THR A 75 -9.16 -7.87 -10.60
N THR A 76 -8.08 -7.40 -9.96
CA THR A 76 -7.71 -7.88 -8.64
C THR A 76 -8.66 -7.40 -7.55
N VAL A 77 -9.19 -6.17 -7.64
CA VAL A 77 -10.18 -5.65 -6.68
C VAL A 77 -11.47 -6.46 -6.76
N ASP A 78 -11.99 -6.69 -7.97
CA ASP A 78 -13.23 -7.45 -8.18
C ASP A 78 -13.14 -8.90 -7.67
N SER A 79 -11.97 -9.53 -7.83
CA SER A 79 -11.75 -10.90 -7.35
C SER A 79 -11.59 -10.93 -5.83
N LEU A 80 -10.97 -9.90 -5.26
CA LEU A 80 -10.67 -9.79 -3.84
C LEU A 80 -11.86 -9.38 -2.97
N GLU A 81 -12.75 -8.53 -3.47
CA GLU A 81 -13.96 -8.09 -2.77
C GLU A 81 -14.84 -9.26 -2.31
N LYS A 82 -14.89 -10.34 -3.10
CA LYS A 82 -15.65 -11.57 -2.75
C LYS A 82 -15.08 -12.32 -1.55
N HIS A 83 -13.79 -12.13 -1.23
CA HIS A 83 -13.11 -12.83 -0.14
C HIS A 83 -12.94 -11.97 1.12
N PHE A 84 -13.40 -10.71 1.11
CA PHE A 84 -13.23 -9.82 2.24
C PHE A 84 -14.36 -9.89 3.24
N THR A 85 -14.00 -10.28 4.47
CA THR A 85 -14.77 -9.98 5.67
C THR A 85 -14.00 -8.94 6.47
N LYS A 86 -14.68 -7.85 6.83
CA LYS A 86 -14.11 -6.82 7.72
C LYS A 86 -13.68 -7.49 9.03
N GLY A 87 -12.45 -7.22 9.49
CA GLY A 87 -11.91 -7.84 10.71
C GLY A 87 -11.11 -9.14 10.48
N MET A 88 -10.83 -9.53 9.24
CA MET A 88 -10.02 -10.71 8.95
C MET A 88 -8.55 -10.53 9.36
N THR A 89 -7.93 -11.53 9.98
CA THR A 89 -6.50 -11.49 10.32
C THR A 89 -5.59 -11.82 9.12
N ILE A 90 -4.32 -11.40 9.14
CA ILE A 90 -3.34 -11.76 8.09
C ILE A 90 -3.30 -13.27 7.82
N PRO A 91 -3.18 -14.15 8.83
CA PRO A 91 -3.16 -15.58 8.58
C PRO A 91 -4.48 -16.11 8.03
N ALA A 92 -5.62 -15.53 8.43
CA ALA A 92 -6.93 -15.93 7.90
C ALA A 92 -7.03 -15.60 6.40
N PHE A 93 -6.58 -14.41 5.99
CA PHE A 93 -6.51 -14.05 4.58
C PHE A 93 -5.54 -14.95 3.81
N CYS A 94 -4.32 -15.14 4.30
CA CYS A 94 -3.34 -15.96 3.59
C CYS A 94 -3.70 -17.46 3.53
N LYS A 95 -4.66 -17.93 4.32
CA LYS A 95 -5.21 -19.29 4.19
C LYS A 95 -6.10 -19.47 2.95
N SER A 96 -6.59 -18.41 2.32
CA SER A 96 -7.34 -18.49 1.06
C SER A 96 -6.44 -18.48 -0.17
N LEU A 97 -5.16 -18.14 -0.01
CA LEU A 97 -4.18 -18.06 -1.09
C LEU A 97 -3.47 -19.40 -1.28
N ASN A 98 -3.40 -19.88 -2.52
CA ASN A 98 -2.68 -21.10 -2.84
C ASN A 98 -1.18 -20.93 -2.56
N GLY A 99 -0.57 -21.97 -1.99
CA GLY A 99 0.88 -22.02 -1.79
C GLY A 99 1.46 -21.22 -0.64
N VAL A 100 0.70 -20.30 -0.02
CA VAL A 100 1.25 -19.44 1.04
C VAL A 100 1.53 -20.24 2.31
N ASN A 101 2.70 -20.00 2.90
CA ASN A 101 3.11 -20.56 4.18
C ASN A 101 2.62 -19.69 5.34
N THR A 102 1.43 -20.00 5.83
CA THR A 102 0.76 -19.27 6.92
C THR A 102 1.49 -19.34 8.26
N ALA A 103 2.38 -20.32 8.47
CA ALA A 103 3.20 -20.38 9.69
C ALA A 103 4.30 -19.29 9.70
N LYS A 104 4.77 -18.87 8.53
CA LYS A 104 5.82 -17.85 8.39
C LYS A 104 5.29 -16.44 8.16
N ILE A 105 4.00 -16.30 7.84
CA ILE A 105 3.43 -15.01 7.42
C ILE A 105 3.51 -13.92 8.50
N MET A 106 3.37 -14.29 9.78
CA MET A 106 3.43 -13.32 10.87
C MET A 106 4.85 -12.78 11.08
N GLY A 107 5.87 -13.65 10.94
CA GLY A 107 7.27 -13.24 10.96
C GLY A 107 7.63 -12.37 9.75
N TRP A 108 7.18 -12.76 8.55
CA TRP A 108 7.32 -11.95 7.34
C TRP A 108 6.67 -10.56 7.46
N ALA A 109 5.51 -10.46 8.12
CA ALA A 109 4.84 -9.19 8.38
C ALA A 109 5.61 -8.34 9.41
N MET A 110 6.29 -8.97 10.36
CA MET A 110 7.19 -8.28 11.28
C MET A 110 8.40 -7.68 10.56
N GLU A 111 9.05 -8.44 9.69
CA GLU A 111 10.22 -8.00 8.90
C GLU A 111 9.90 -6.78 8.03
N ARG A 112 8.64 -6.65 7.59
CA ARG A 112 8.14 -5.52 6.80
C ARG A 112 7.60 -4.36 7.65
N ASN A 113 7.81 -4.39 8.96
CA ASN A 113 7.33 -3.38 9.91
C ASN A 113 5.80 -3.21 9.88
N TRP A 114 5.05 -4.30 9.62
CA TRP A 114 3.59 -4.29 9.76
C TRP A 114 3.15 -4.68 11.17
N LEU A 115 3.90 -5.59 11.78
CA LEU A 115 3.67 -6.08 13.12
C LEU A 115 4.93 -5.95 13.97
N TYR A 116 4.75 -5.88 15.28
CA TYR A 116 5.82 -6.09 16.25
C TYR A 116 5.35 -7.04 17.36
N ASN A 117 6.31 -7.68 18.03
CA ASN A 117 6.02 -8.50 19.20
C ASN A 117 6.09 -7.62 20.45
N GLU A 118 4.96 -7.44 21.14
CA GLU A 118 4.88 -6.68 22.40
C GLU A 118 5.55 -7.41 23.56
N ARG A 119 5.64 -8.75 23.50
CA ARG A 119 6.34 -9.54 24.50
C ARG A 119 7.83 -9.60 24.17
N LYS A 120 8.67 -9.16 25.11
CA LYS A 120 10.14 -9.24 25.00
C LYS A 120 10.71 -10.61 25.36
N ASP A 121 9.93 -11.42 26.09
CA ASP A 121 10.30 -12.75 26.58
C ASP A 121 10.32 -13.76 25.41
N PRO A 122 11.49 -14.34 25.05
CA PRO A 122 11.62 -15.26 23.92
C PRO A 122 10.96 -16.62 24.15
N GLU A 123 10.76 -17.06 25.40
CA GLU A 123 10.16 -18.36 25.71
C GLU A 123 8.63 -18.33 25.57
N LYS A 124 8.04 -17.14 25.63
CA LYS A 124 6.60 -16.95 25.53
C LYS A 124 6.16 -16.78 24.08
N LYS A 125 4.96 -17.29 23.78
CA LYS A 125 4.31 -17.08 22.48
C LYS A 125 4.26 -15.57 22.16
N PRO A 126 4.63 -15.15 20.94
CA PRO A 126 4.59 -13.75 20.53
C PRO A 126 3.20 -13.15 20.71
N ARG A 127 3.16 -11.91 21.19
CA ARG A 127 1.94 -11.08 21.21
C ARG A 127 2.06 -10.04 20.11
N TRP A 128 1.48 -10.34 18.97
CA TRP A 128 1.53 -9.49 17.79
C TRP A 128 0.68 -8.23 17.97
N ARG A 129 1.28 -7.07 17.69
CA ARG A 129 0.64 -5.76 17.68
C ARG A 129 0.93 -5.04 16.37
N VAL A 130 0.06 -4.13 15.97
CA VAL A 130 0.18 -3.41 14.70
C VAL A 130 1.23 -2.31 14.85
N ALA A 131 2.25 -2.33 13.99
CA ALA A 131 3.28 -1.31 13.95
C ALA A 131 2.77 0.00 13.35
N SER A 132 3.38 1.13 13.73
CA SER A 132 2.93 2.47 13.29
C SER A 132 2.90 2.64 11.77
N TYR A 133 3.77 1.96 11.03
CA TYR A 133 3.81 2.04 9.57
C TYR A 133 2.57 1.43 8.90
N ALA A 134 2.02 0.36 9.45
CA ALA A 134 0.87 -0.34 8.88
C ALA A 134 -0.47 0.03 9.54
N ARG A 135 -0.43 0.65 10.74
CA ARG A 135 -1.63 1.11 11.44
C ARG A 135 -2.41 2.10 10.58
N ASP A 136 -3.73 1.93 10.54
CA ASP A 136 -4.71 2.75 9.81
C ASP A 136 -4.55 2.76 8.27
N ARG A 137 -3.46 2.17 7.76
CA ARG A 137 -3.16 2.04 6.33
C ARG A 137 -3.49 0.65 5.80
N TYR A 138 -3.06 -0.38 6.51
CA TYR A 138 -3.20 -1.78 6.11
C TYR A 138 -3.83 -2.63 7.22
N LEU A 139 -3.60 -2.28 8.47
CA LEU A 139 -4.05 -3.02 9.64
C LEU A 139 -4.68 -2.09 10.67
N THR A 140 -5.58 -2.63 11.47
CA THR A 140 -6.07 -2.01 12.70
C THR A 140 -6.10 -3.03 13.82
N GLU A 141 -6.34 -2.58 15.06
CA GLU A 141 -6.45 -3.45 16.22
C GLU A 141 -7.90 -3.53 16.69
N GLU A 142 -8.42 -4.75 16.80
CA GLU A 142 -9.74 -5.00 17.36
C GLU A 142 -9.61 -5.49 18.81
N GLU A 143 -10.34 -4.84 19.71
CA GLU A 143 -10.37 -5.20 21.13
C GLU A 143 -11.46 -6.24 21.38
N ASN A 144 -11.03 -7.46 21.73
CA ASN A 144 -11.92 -8.57 22.05
C ASN A 144 -11.90 -8.83 23.55
N LYS A 145 -13.07 -8.73 24.17
CA LYS A 145 -13.28 -9.13 25.56
C LYS A 145 -13.43 -10.65 25.62
N VAL A 146 -12.51 -11.31 26.31
CA VAL A 146 -12.49 -12.77 26.45
C VAL A 146 -12.76 -13.12 27.90
N LYS A 147 -13.78 -13.93 28.14
CA LYS A 147 -14.11 -14.49 29.45
C LYS A 147 -14.04 -16.03 29.38
N PRO A 148 -12.88 -16.64 29.70
CA PRO A 148 -12.77 -18.08 29.79
C PRO A 148 -13.66 -18.62 30.92
N HIS A 149 -14.11 -19.86 30.78
CA HIS A 149 -14.93 -20.50 31.80
C HIS A 149 -14.17 -20.58 33.13
N GLY A 150 -14.72 -19.97 34.19
CA GLY A 150 -14.13 -19.96 35.53
C GLY A 150 -12.96 -18.99 35.74
N GLN A 151 -12.71 -18.06 34.82
CA GLN A 151 -11.66 -17.03 34.95
C GLN A 151 -12.21 -15.60 34.79
N ASP A 152 -11.44 -14.63 35.27
CA ASP A 152 -11.74 -13.21 35.10
C ASP A 152 -11.67 -12.78 33.63
N GLU A 153 -12.49 -11.80 33.28
CA GLU A 153 -12.54 -11.22 31.94
C GLU A 153 -11.27 -10.41 31.66
N PHE A 154 -10.67 -10.62 30.48
CA PHE A 154 -9.53 -9.84 30.03
C PHE A 154 -9.70 -9.36 28.59
N VAL A 155 -9.07 -8.23 28.29
CA VAL A 155 -9.08 -7.65 26.93
C VAL A 155 -7.90 -8.19 26.14
N THR A 156 -8.20 -8.68 24.94
CA THR A 156 -7.20 -9.04 23.93
C THR A 156 -7.27 -8.05 22.78
N ARG A 157 -6.11 -7.75 22.19
CA ARG A 157 -6.00 -6.92 20.99
C ARG A 157 -5.53 -7.80 19.85
N THR A 158 -6.29 -7.80 18.76
CA THR A 158 -6.00 -8.63 17.58
C THR A 158 -5.74 -7.73 16.40
N ALA A 159 -4.61 -7.95 15.72
CA ALA A 159 -4.31 -7.26 14.46
C ALA A 159 -5.21 -7.81 13.34
N VAL A 160 -6.05 -6.94 12.79
CA VAL A 160 -6.99 -7.25 11.71
C VAL A 160 -6.70 -6.40 10.48
N LEU A 161 -6.98 -6.95 9.30
CA LEU A 161 -6.76 -6.31 8.02
C LEU A 161 -7.86 -5.30 7.70
N LEU A 162 -7.41 -4.17 7.16
CA LEU A 162 -8.24 -3.25 6.40
C LEU A 162 -8.27 -3.71 4.94
N GLU A 163 -9.28 -3.27 4.19
CA GLU A 163 -9.45 -3.56 2.75
C GLU A 163 -8.16 -3.26 1.96
N ARG A 164 -7.58 -2.08 2.18
CA ARG A 164 -6.28 -1.66 1.60
C ARG A 164 -5.14 -2.61 1.96
N GLY A 165 -5.14 -3.18 3.17
CA GLY A 165 -4.14 -4.15 3.62
C GLY A 165 -4.25 -5.46 2.88
N CYS A 166 -5.48 -5.91 2.63
CA CYS A 166 -5.71 -7.09 1.84
C CYS A 166 -5.29 -6.92 0.37
N HIS A 167 -5.67 -5.79 -0.26
CA HIS A 167 -5.19 -5.44 -1.61
C HIS A 167 -3.66 -5.47 -1.68
N ARG A 168 -3.00 -4.89 -0.68
CA ARG A 168 -1.53 -4.89 -0.62
C ARG A 168 -0.95 -6.29 -0.45
N LEU A 169 -1.52 -7.13 0.42
CA LEU A 169 -1.07 -8.52 0.60
C LEU A 169 -1.24 -9.34 -0.68
N TYR A 170 -2.35 -9.16 -1.39
CA TYR A 170 -2.57 -9.86 -2.66
C TYR A 170 -1.62 -9.37 -3.76
N ALA A 171 -1.36 -8.07 -3.85
CA ALA A 171 -0.36 -7.55 -4.77
C ALA A 171 1.04 -8.16 -4.50
N LEU A 172 1.40 -8.34 -3.23
CA LEU A 172 2.64 -9.01 -2.84
C LEU A 172 2.62 -10.51 -3.13
N TYR A 173 1.44 -11.14 -3.03
CA TYR A 173 1.23 -12.52 -3.46
C TYR A 173 1.50 -12.69 -4.95
N MET A 174 0.86 -11.89 -5.80
CA MET A 174 1.05 -11.94 -7.27
C MET A 174 2.49 -11.64 -7.70
N LYS A 175 3.28 -10.95 -6.87
CA LYS A 175 4.71 -10.70 -7.08
C LYS A 175 5.63 -11.82 -6.56
N GLY A 176 5.09 -12.84 -5.89
CA GLY A 176 5.88 -13.91 -5.27
C GLY A 176 6.67 -13.47 -4.04
N GLU A 177 6.31 -12.33 -3.43
CA GLU A 177 7.02 -11.78 -2.27
C GLU A 177 6.55 -12.36 -0.92
N LEU A 178 5.44 -13.10 -0.92
CA LEU A 178 4.94 -13.80 0.26
C LEU A 178 5.77 -15.06 0.55
N PRO A 179 5.85 -15.50 1.82
CA PRO A 179 6.54 -16.74 2.15
C PRO A 179 5.75 -17.92 1.60
N MET A 180 6.30 -18.60 0.59
CA MET A 180 5.66 -19.75 -0.06
C MET A 180 6.08 -21.09 0.58
N LYS A 181 5.26 -22.12 0.40
CA LYS A 181 5.59 -23.50 0.78
C LYS A 181 6.63 -24.06 -0.17
N LYS A 182 7.52 -24.93 0.34
CA LYS A 182 8.51 -25.64 -0.50
C LYS A 182 7.85 -26.58 -1.53
N THR A 183 6.65 -27.07 -1.23
CA THR A 183 5.88 -27.99 -2.07
C THR A 183 4.85 -27.27 -2.95
N TRP A 184 4.95 -25.95 -3.10
CA TRP A 184 4.00 -25.16 -3.91
C TRP A 184 4.25 -25.37 -5.40
N ASN A 185 3.17 -25.43 -6.18
CA ASN A 185 3.16 -25.71 -7.62
C ASN A 185 3.52 -24.50 -8.51
N GLY A 186 3.75 -23.31 -7.93
CA GLY A 186 4.10 -22.09 -8.68
C GLY A 186 2.90 -21.33 -9.25
N GLU A 187 1.68 -21.81 -9.04
CA GLU A 187 0.46 -21.19 -9.57
C GLU A 187 -0.18 -20.24 -8.55
N TYR A 188 -0.50 -19.03 -9.02
CA TYR A 188 -1.17 -18.01 -8.23
C TYR A 188 -2.68 -18.08 -8.44
N HIS A 189 -3.41 -18.47 -7.40
CA HIS A 189 -4.88 -18.42 -7.37
C HIS A 189 -5.37 -18.33 -5.92
N HIS A 190 -6.58 -17.80 -5.75
CA HIS A 190 -7.19 -17.50 -4.46
C HIS A 190 -8.53 -18.23 -4.28
N ASP A 191 -8.54 -19.52 -4.63
CA ASP A 191 -9.68 -20.39 -4.37
C ASP A 191 -9.34 -21.38 -3.25
N LYS A 192 -10.01 -21.23 -2.12
CA LYS A 192 -10.50 -22.42 -1.44
C LYS A 192 -11.84 -22.71 -2.09
N ALA A 193 -11.89 -23.72 -2.95
CA ALA A 193 -13.12 -24.47 -3.11
C ALA A 193 -13.67 -24.69 -1.68
N ILE A 194 -14.89 -24.20 -1.47
CA ILE A 194 -15.68 -24.44 -0.28
C ILE A 194 -15.54 -25.92 0.06
N TYR A 195 -15.23 -26.22 1.32
CA TYR A 195 -15.33 -27.56 1.89
C TYR A 195 -16.53 -28.29 1.30
N THR A 196 -16.29 -29.27 0.42
CA THR A 196 -17.29 -30.32 0.16
C THR A 196 -17.28 -31.19 1.41
N PRO A 197 -18.36 -31.20 2.22
CA PRO A 197 -18.46 -32.15 3.32
C PRO A 197 -18.30 -33.56 2.75
N GLU A 198 -17.45 -34.35 3.39
CA GLU A 198 -17.33 -35.78 3.10
C GLU A 198 -18.73 -36.41 3.15
N VAL A 199 -19.18 -36.93 2.01
CA VAL A 199 -20.36 -37.80 1.97
C VAL A 199 -19.97 -39.06 2.72
N LYS A 200 -20.48 -39.20 3.95
CA LYS A 200 -20.40 -40.46 4.68
C LYS A 200 -21.17 -41.51 3.89
N SER A 201 -20.46 -42.52 3.41
CA SER A 201 -21.03 -43.77 2.92
C SER A 201 -21.59 -44.61 4.05
#